data_AF-A0A2I8ABR3-F1
#
_entry.id   AF-A0A2I8ABR3-F1
#
_cell.length_a   1.000
_cell.length_b   1.000
_cell.length_c   1.000
_cell.angle_alpha   90.00
_cell.angle_beta   90.00
_cell.angle_gamma   90.00
#
_symmetry.space_group_name_H-M   'P 1'
#
loop_
_entity.id
_entity.type
_entity.pdbx_description
1 polymer ?
#
loop_
_entity_poly.entity_id
_entity_poly.type
_entity_poly.pdbx_seq_one_letter_code
_entity_poly.pdbx_strand_id
1 'polypeptide(L)'
;MKELYIFVTTDRPDQYLNPIAHCILSGTNRIIFVQIEDSRVNQVQLNILRANVFDLIKNLTTGKYKYYTGNLKDTVVNLDAYYNTSEIAKIEAKYMPILTDNIKWDIERVKYLELRKYISYLKSKKSENVIIDVTSVSKSYIGDILACCLLENFDKIYSFELLITPNYDKPWQILFHDLEEGKQYRYLNIVETPIFQTSCKDILIRTTPLLLSIVGTALFVLLTLAATFMLGNNSSITQAISAVGTALGIISFFLIYFPVRGN
;
A
#
# COMPACT_ATOMS: atom_id res chain seq x y z
N MET A 1 -14.66 -9.33 12.43
CA MET A 1 -15.14 -9.32 11.04
C MET A 1 -14.02 -8.71 10.22
N LYS A 2 -13.36 -9.48 9.35
CA LYS A 2 -12.20 -9.02 8.57
C LYS A 2 -12.69 -8.37 7.27
N GLU A 3 -12.18 -7.18 6.97
CA GLU A 3 -12.56 -6.34 5.85
C GLU A 3 -11.37 -6.14 4.90
N LEU A 4 -11.58 -6.38 3.60
CA LEU A 4 -10.60 -6.17 2.54
C LEU A 4 -10.97 -4.90 1.77
N TYR A 5 -10.12 -3.89 1.86
CA TYR A 5 -10.21 -2.64 1.13
C TYR A 5 -9.28 -2.67 -0.07
N ILE A 6 -9.84 -2.79 -1.27
CA ILE A 6 -9.10 -2.91 -2.53
C ILE A 6 -9.07 -1.56 -3.21
N PHE A 7 -7.89 -0.96 -3.33
CA PHE A 7 -7.74 0.28 -4.09
C PHE A 7 -7.77 0.01 -5.60
N VAL A 8 -8.72 0.66 -6.28
CA VAL A 8 -9.06 0.41 -7.69
C VAL A 8 -8.52 1.53 -8.56
N THR A 9 -7.76 1.16 -9.60
CA THR A 9 -7.33 2.09 -10.65
C THR A 9 -7.52 1.57 -12.08
N THR A 10 -8.01 0.33 -12.24
CA THR A 10 -8.31 -0.28 -13.53
C THR A 10 -9.68 -0.95 -13.53
N ASP A 11 -10.31 -1.05 -14.69
CA ASP A 11 -11.58 -1.73 -14.91
C ASP A 11 -11.43 -3.24 -15.23
N ARG A 12 -10.20 -3.77 -15.20
CA ARG A 12 -9.88 -5.19 -15.48
C ARG A 12 -10.22 -6.10 -14.29
N PRO A 13 -11.27 -6.94 -14.36
CA PRO A 13 -11.71 -7.75 -13.22
C PRO A 13 -10.68 -8.76 -12.71
N ASP A 14 -9.86 -9.32 -13.60
CA ASP A 14 -8.91 -10.40 -13.30
C ASP A 14 -7.90 -10.01 -12.22
N GLN A 15 -7.49 -8.74 -12.18
CA GLN A 15 -6.50 -8.23 -11.24
C GLN A 15 -6.95 -8.29 -9.78
N TYR A 16 -8.26 -8.39 -9.56
CA TYR A 16 -8.87 -8.37 -8.23
C TYR A 16 -9.16 -9.78 -7.70
N LEU A 17 -9.26 -10.77 -8.59
CA LEU A 17 -9.66 -12.14 -8.22
C LEU A 17 -8.72 -12.77 -7.20
N ASN A 18 -7.42 -12.64 -7.43
CA ASN A 18 -6.39 -13.31 -6.65
C ASN A 18 -6.36 -12.80 -5.20
N PRO A 19 -6.28 -11.48 -4.94
CA PRO A 19 -6.45 -10.94 -3.59
C PRO A 19 -7.76 -11.35 -2.92
N ILE A 20 -8.88 -11.27 -3.65
CA ILE A 20 -10.21 -11.59 -3.11
C ILE A 20 -10.27 -13.05 -2.67
N ALA A 21 -9.88 -13.99 -3.53
CA ALA A 21 -9.90 -15.42 -3.23
C ALA A 21 -9.00 -15.75 -2.04
N HIS A 22 -7.76 -15.23 -2.04
CA HIS A 22 -6.82 -15.44 -0.93
C HIS A 22 -7.39 -14.92 0.41
N CYS A 23 -7.93 -13.70 0.43
CA CYS A 23 -8.43 -13.08 1.65
C CYS A 23 -9.70 -13.75 2.18
N ILE A 24 -10.63 -14.17 1.31
CA ILE A 24 -11.86 -14.85 1.74
C ILE A 24 -11.55 -16.21 2.33
N LEU A 25 -10.69 -17.00 1.67
CA LEU A 25 -10.25 -18.30 2.19
C LEU A 25 -9.48 -18.15 3.52
N SER A 26 -8.92 -16.97 3.79
CA SER A 26 -8.28 -16.58 5.05
C SER A 26 -9.24 -15.95 6.09
N GLY A 27 -10.55 -15.99 5.83
CA GLY A 27 -11.62 -15.57 6.76
C GLY A 27 -12.11 -14.14 6.59
N THR A 28 -11.80 -13.47 5.48
CA THR A 28 -12.40 -12.18 5.11
C THR A 28 -13.84 -12.40 4.65
N ASN A 29 -14.76 -11.55 5.11
CA ASN A 29 -16.18 -11.65 4.75
C ASN A 29 -16.79 -10.33 4.27
N ARG A 30 -15.96 -9.31 4.05
CA ARG A 30 -16.38 -8.06 3.44
C ARG A 30 -15.29 -7.53 2.52
N ILE A 31 -15.70 -7.17 1.30
CA ILE A 31 -14.85 -6.62 0.26
C ILE A 31 -15.37 -5.23 -0.05
N ILE A 32 -14.47 -4.26 -0.05
CA ILE A 32 -14.78 -2.87 -0.35
C ILE A 32 -13.86 -2.43 -1.47
N PHE A 33 -14.43 -2.12 -2.63
CA PHE A 33 -13.67 -1.47 -3.69
C PHE A 33 -13.59 0.03 -3.43
N VAL A 34 -12.38 0.54 -3.27
CA VAL A 34 -12.10 1.95 -2.98
C VAL A 34 -11.51 2.62 -4.21
N GLN A 35 -12.18 3.66 -4.70
CA GLN A 35 -11.66 4.49 -5.79
C GLN A 35 -11.22 5.85 -5.27
N ILE A 36 -10.04 6.28 -5.68
CA ILE A 36 -9.56 7.63 -5.46
C ILE A 36 -10.09 8.54 -6.58
N GLU A 37 -10.94 9.49 -6.20
CA GLU A 37 -11.45 10.51 -7.11
C GLU A 37 -10.41 11.61 -7.30
N ASP A 38 -9.99 11.78 -8.55
CA ASP A 38 -8.93 12.68 -8.95
C ASP A 38 -9.06 12.99 -10.44
N SER A 39 -8.80 14.24 -10.84
CA SER A 39 -8.84 14.67 -12.24
C SER A 39 -7.69 14.10 -13.07
N ARG A 40 -6.65 13.57 -12.44
CA ARG A 40 -5.44 13.05 -13.11
C ARG A 40 -5.63 11.68 -13.76
N VAL A 41 -6.66 10.92 -13.37
CA VAL A 41 -6.83 9.52 -13.81
C VAL A 41 -8.27 9.24 -14.22
N ASN A 42 -8.43 8.43 -15.26
CA ASN A 42 -9.72 7.96 -15.71
C ASN A 42 -10.42 7.18 -14.60
N GLN A 43 -11.63 7.61 -14.30
CA GLN A 43 -12.42 7.05 -13.21
C GLN A 43 -13.03 5.71 -13.66
N VAL A 44 -12.83 4.66 -12.87
CA VAL A 44 -13.42 3.34 -13.08
C VAL A 44 -14.90 3.36 -12.72
N GLN A 45 -15.73 2.68 -13.49
CA GLN A 45 -17.15 2.51 -13.16
C GLN A 45 -17.29 1.39 -12.11
N LEU A 46 -17.12 1.71 -10.83
CA LEU A 46 -17.07 0.73 -9.73
C LEU A 46 -18.23 -0.27 -9.69
N ASN A 47 -19.46 0.17 -9.98
CA ASN A 47 -20.61 -0.73 -10.00
C ASN A 47 -20.47 -1.81 -11.09
N ILE A 48 -19.99 -1.43 -12.27
CA ILE A 48 -19.73 -2.36 -13.37
C ILE A 48 -18.54 -3.25 -13.04
N LEU A 49 -17.45 -2.69 -12.50
CA LEU A 49 -16.30 -3.48 -12.08
C LEU A 49 -16.70 -4.56 -11.06
N ARG A 50 -17.42 -4.16 -9.99
CA ARG A 50 -17.90 -5.09 -8.96
C ARG A 50 -18.76 -6.19 -9.57
N ALA A 51 -19.70 -5.83 -10.45
CA ALA A 51 -20.56 -6.80 -11.13
C ALA A 51 -19.74 -7.76 -12.01
N ASN A 52 -18.75 -7.24 -12.75
CA ASN A 52 -17.88 -8.05 -13.60
C ASN A 52 -16.97 -8.99 -12.81
N VAL A 53 -16.42 -8.54 -11.67
CA VAL A 53 -15.63 -9.40 -10.78
C VAL A 53 -16.49 -10.52 -10.22
N PHE A 54 -17.70 -10.19 -9.76
CA PHE A 54 -18.65 -11.18 -9.24
C PHE A 54 -19.07 -12.19 -10.33
N ASP A 55 -19.42 -11.69 -11.52
CA ASP A 55 -19.78 -12.53 -12.68
C ASP A 55 -18.60 -13.41 -13.13
N LEU A 56 -17.37 -12.93 -13.07
CA LEU A 56 -16.19 -13.72 -13.39
C LEU A 56 -15.98 -14.87 -12.38
N ILE A 57 -16.13 -14.60 -11.09
CA ILE A 57 -16.09 -15.65 -10.04
C ILE A 57 -17.18 -16.68 -10.31
N LYS A 58 -18.40 -16.24 -10.64
CA LYS A 58 -19.51 -17.12 -10.99
C LYS A 58 -19.21 -17.97 -12.23
N ASN A 59 -18.64 -17.39 -13.28
CA ASN A 59 -18.24 -18.13 -14.47
C ASN A 59 -17.20 -19.20 -14.12
N LEU A 60 -16.21 -18.89 -13.28
CA LEU A 60 -15.19 -19.83 -12.82
C LEU A 60 -15.80 -21.01 -12.04
N THR A 61 -16.86 -20.78 -11.26
CA THR A 61 -17.62 -21.87 -10.59
C THR A 61 -18.41 -22.77 -11.54
N THR A 62 -18.42 -22.47 -12.83
CA THR A 62 -19.04 -23.31 -13.87
C THR A 62 -18.03 -23.77 -14.91
N GLY A 63 -16.73 -23.68 -14.61
CA GLY A 63 -15.66 -24.05 -15.52
C GLY A 63 -15.52 -23.12 -16.73
N LYS A 64 -15.84 -21.84 -16.59
CA LYS A 64 -15.76 -20.84 -17.67
C LYS A 64 -14.93 -19.63 -17.28
N TYR A 65 -14.21 -19.07 -18.23
CA TYR A 65 -13.52 -17.80 -18.10
C TYR A 65 -14.07 -16.79 -19.10
N LYS A 66 -14.45 -15.60 -18.64
CA LYS A 66 -15.00 -14.54 -19.51
C LYS A 66 -14.05 -13.35 -19.54
N TYR A 67 -13.74 -12.87 -20.74
CA TYR A 67 -12.97 -11.64 -20.94
C TYR A 67 -13.90 -10.42 -20.80
N TYR A 68 -13.55 -9.45 -19.96
CA TYR A 68 -14.34 -8.21 -19.78
C TYR A 68 -13.70 -6.98 -20.41
N THR A 69 -12.44 -7.07 -20.83
CA THR A 69 -11.67 -5.95 -21.38
C THR A 69 -10.82 -6.39 -22.57
N GLY A 70 -10.34 -5.42 -23.35
CA GLY A 70 -9.49 -5.67 -24.52
C GLY A 70 -10.25 -6.21 -25.74
N ASN A 71 -9.49 -6.73 -26.70
CA ASN A 71 -10.03 -7.16 -28.01
C ASN A 71 -10.93 -8.41 -27.92
N LEU A 72 -10.76 -9.21 -26.87
CA LEU A 72 -11.54 -10.42 -26.64
C LEU A 72 -12.75 -10.19 -25.72
N LYS A 73 -13.10 -8.92 -25.43
CA LYS A 73 -14.22 -8.59 -24.54
C LYS A 73 -15.49 -9.36 -24.94
N ASP A 74 -16.19 -9.85 -23.92
CA ASP A 74 -17.40 -10.69 -23.97
C ASP A 74 -17.19 -12.10 -24.56
N THR A 75 -15.96 -12.47 -24.93
CA THR A 75 -15.61 -13.85 -25.27
C THR A 75 -15.60 -14.71 -24.01
N VAL A 76 -16.17 -15.91 -24.12
CA VAL A 76 -16.18 -16.92 -23.06
C VAL A 76 -15.36 -18.12 -23.50
N VAL A 77 -14.43 -18.55 -22.66
CA VAL A 77 -13.61 -19.73 -22.82
C VAL A 77 -14.13 -20.81 -21.88
N ASN A 78 -14.48 -21.97 -22.43
CA ASN A 78 -14.76 -23.14 -21.61
C ASN A 78 -13.43 -23.76 -21.17
N LEU A 79 -13.28 -23.95 -19.87
CA LEU A 79 -12.04 -24.44 -19.27
C LEU A 79 -11.89 -25.97 -19.39
N ASP A 80 -12.97 -26.68 -19.71
CA ASP A 80 -12.96 -28.13 -20.01
C ASP A 80 -12.06 -28.49 -21.21
N ALA A 81 -11.79 -27.54 -22.11
CA ALA A 81 -10.82 -27.70 -23.19
C ALA A 81 -9.35 -27.71 -22.71
N TYR A 82 -9.08 -27.25 -21.48
CA TYR A 82 -7.73 -27.08 -20.93
C TYR A 82 -7.48 -27.89 -19.66
N TYR A 83 -8.52 -28.22 -18.92
CA TYR A 83 -8.47 -28.93 -17.64
C TYR A 83 -9.31 -30.19 -17.69
N ASN A 84 -8.87 -31.23 -16.98
CA ASN A 84 -9.67 -32.43 -16.82
C ASN A 84 -10.81 -32.21 -15.80
N THR A 85 -11.78 -33.13 -15.75
CA THR A 85 -12.96 -33.03 -14.87
C THR A 85 -12.61 -32.84 -13.39
N SER A 86 -11.51 -33.46 -12.92
CA SER A 86 -11.09 -33.34 -11.52
C SER A 86 -10.50 -31.97 -11.20
N GLU A 87 -9.83 -31.34 -12.16
CA GLU A 87 -9.28 -29.99 -12.04
C GLU A 87 -10.39 -28.94 -12.07
N ILE A 88 -11.37 -29.10 -12.96
CA ILE A 88 -12.57 -28.24 -12.98
C ILE A 88 -13.27 -28.26 -11.62
N ALA A 89 -13.51 -29.44 -11.05
CA ALA A 89 -14.13 -29.54 -9.73
C ALA A 89 -13.32 -28.82 -8.62
N LYS A 90 -11.98 -28.80 -8.72
CA LYS A 90 -11.13 -28.04 -7.79
C LYS A 90 -11.27 -26.53 -7.97
N ILE A 91 -11.37 -26.07 -9.21
CA ILE A 91 -11.63 -24.65 -9.52
C ILE A 91 -12.96 -24.23 -8.90
N GLU A 92 -14.02 -25.01 -9.16
CA GLU A 92 -15.35 -24.76 -8.60
C GLU A 92 -15.32 -24.68 -7.07
N ALA A 93 -14.68 -25.67 -6.42
CA ALA A 93 -14.55 -25.70 -4.97
C ALA A 93 -13.78 -24.51 -4.39
N LYS A 94 -12.79 -23.95 -5.10
CA LYS A 94 -12.03 -22.77 -4.64
C LYS A 94 -12.86 -21.48 -4.69
N TYR A 95 -13.72 -21.31 -5.71
CA TYR A 95 -14.47 -20.07 -5.90
C TYR A 95 -15.88 -20.11 -5.26
N MET A 96 -16.48 -21.29 -5.07
CA MET A 96 -17.83 -21.42 -4.48
C MET A 96 -18.00 -20.69 -3.14
N PRO A 97 -17.05 -20.74 -2.17
CA PRO A 97 -17.20 -20.05 -0.89
C PRO A 97 -17.32 -18.52 -1.01
N ILE A 98 -16.79 -17.95 -2.09
CA ILE A 98 -16.78 -16.50 -2.37
C ILE A 98 -18.18 -16.00 -2.77
N LEU A 99 -19.03 -16.88 -3.30
CA LEU A 99 -20.39 -16.57 -3.75
C LEU A 99 -21.44 -16.72 -2.64
N THR A 100 -21.03 -16.97 -1.39
CA THR A 100 -21.97 -17.14 -0.27
C THR A 100 -22.54 -15.81 0.20
N ASP A 101 -23.79 -15.82 0.68
CA ASP A 101 -24.49 -14.61 1.18
C ASP A 101 -23.81 -13.95 2.39
N ASN A 102 -22.87 -14.66 3.02
CA ASN A 102 -22.08 -14.15 4.14
C ASN A 102 -20.99 -13.16 3.69
N ILE A 103 -20.66 -13.10 2.40
CA ILE A 103 -19.66 -12.18 1.84
C ILE A 103 -20.35 -10.90 1.37
N LYS A 104 -20.00 -9.78 2.00
CA LYS A 104 -20.52 -8.45 1.63
C LYS A 104 -19.62 -7.75 0.61
N TRP A 105 -20.23 -7.11 -0.38
CA TRP A 105 -19.54 -6.43 -1.48
C TRP A 105 -19.95 -4.96 -1.58
N ASP A 106 -19.09 -4.07 -1.10
CA ASP A 106 -19.34 -2.63 -1.06
C ASP A 106 -18.43 -1.87 -2.02
N ILE A 107 -18.81 -0.61 -2.28
CA ILE A 107 -18.02 0.33 -3.05
C ILE A 107 -17.89 1.63 -2.26
N GLU A 108 -16.71 2.23 -2.29
CA GLU A 108 -16.43 3.52 -1.66
C GLU A 108 -15.64 4.41 -2.61
N ARG A 109 -15.89 5.71 -2.52
CA ARG A 109 -15.16 6.73 -3.27
C ARG A 109 -14.57 7.72 -2.30
N VAL A 110 -13.30 8.05 -2.49
CA VAL A 110 -12.57 8.98 -1.63
C VAL A 110 -11.92 10.04 -2.51
N LYS A 111 -12.13 11.31 -2.20
CA LYS A 111 -11.40 12.39 -2.87
C LYS A 111 -9.92 12.27 -2.54
N TYR A 112 -9.05 12.48 -3.54
CA TYR A 112 -7.59 12.39 -3.34
C TYR A 112 -7.09 13.19 -2.11
N LEU A 113 -7.55 14.43 -1.95
CA LEU A 113 -7.17 15.29 -0.82
C LEU A 113 -7.67 14.78 0.55
N GLU A 114 -8.66 13.89 0.56
CA GLU A 114 -9.24 13.30 1.77
C GLU A 114 -8.66 11.89 2.06
N LEU A 115 -7.74 11.38 1.23
CA LEU A 115 -7.19 10.03 1.33
C LEU A 115 -6.63 9.74 2.73
N ARG A 116 -5.81 10.64 3.29
CA ARG A 116 -5.24 10.46 4.63
C ARG A 116 -6.33 10.38 5.71
N LYS A 117 -7.33 11.27 5.64
CA LYS A 117 -8.47 11.28 6.58
C LYS A 117 -9.26 9.98 6.50
N TYR A 118 -9.46 9.47 5.28
CA TYR A 118 -10.12 8.20 5.03
C TYR A 118 -9.35 7.01 5.62
N ILE A 119 -8.03 6.93 5.39
CA ILE A 119 -7.18 5.89 6.00
C ILE A 119 -7.21 5.96 7.53
N SER A 120 -7.18 7.18 8.10
CA SER A 120 -7.30 7.39 9.54
C SER A 120 -8.65 6.87 10.08
N TYR A 121 -9.74 7.10 9.34
CA TYR A 121 -11.06 6.54 9.65
C TYR A 121 -11.06 5.00 9.60
N LEU A 122 -10.42 4.38 8.61
CA LEU A 122 -10.30 2.91 8.53
C LEU A 122 -9.59 2.35 9.75
N LYS A 123 -8.50 2.99 10.19
CA LYS A 123 -7.79 2.58 11.40
C LYS A 123 -8.69 2.62 12.65
N SER A 124 -9.53 3.64 12.77
CA SER A 124 -10.43 3.82 13.92
C SER A 124 -11.48 2.69 14.06
N LYS A 125 -11.76 1.93 12.98
CA LYS A 125 -12.74 0.84 12.96
C LYS A 125 -12.26 -0.51 13.54
N LYS A 126 -11.11 -0.54 14.23
CA LYS A 126 -10.33 -1.72 14.68
C LYS A 126 -9.38 -2.24 13.59
N SER A 127 -8.22 -1.58 13.50
CA SER A 127 -7.13 -1.85 12.55
C SER A 127 -6.76 -3.32 12.35
N GLU A 128 -6.86 -4.15 13.40
CA GLU A 128 -6.50 -5.57 13.31
C GLU A 128 -7.32 -6.38 12.31
N ASN A 129 -8.50 -5.89 11.92
CA ASN A 129 -9.39 -6.58 11.01
C ASN A 129 -9.41 -5.99 9.60
N VAL A 130 -8.62 -4.95 9.33
CA VAL A 130 -8.66 -4.25 8.05
C VAL A 130 -7.40 -4.61 7.25
N ILE A 131 -7.61 -5.05 6.00
CA ILE A 131 -6.55 -5.35 5.04
C ILE A 131 -6.69 -4.33 3.91
N ILE A 132 -5.61 -3.63 3.58
CA ILE A 132 -5.55 -2.74 2.42
C ILE A 132 -4.81 -3.49 1.31
N ASP A 133 -5.49 -3.69 0.19
CA ASP A 133 -4.89 -4.26 -1.02
C ASP A 133 -4.55 -3.16 -2.03
N VAL A 134 -3.31 -3.21 -2.52
CA VAL A 134 -2.80 -2.28 -3.53
C VAL A 134 -2.32 -2.98 -4.82
N THR A 135 -2.73 -4.23 -5.05
CA THR A 135 -2.28 -5.06 -6.18
C THR A 135 -2.53 -4.40 -7.53
N SER A 136 -3.72 -3.83 -7.71
CA SER A 136 -4.21 -3.22 -8.95
C SER A 136 -4.03 -1.70 -9.00
N VAL A 137 -3.23 -1.13 -8.10
CA VAL A 137 -3.06 0.32 -7.98
C VAL A 137 -2.02 0.81 -8.97
N SER A 138 -2.35 1.88 -9.68
CA SER A 138 -1.42 2.56 -10.58
C SER A 138 -0.22 3.11 -9.82
N LYS A 139 0.93 3.17 -10.49
CA LYS A 139 2.17 3.71 -9.92
C LYS A 139 2.01 5.14 -9.39
N SER A 140 1.05 5.91 -9.92
CA SER A 140 0.76 7.27 -9.49
C SER A 140 0.15 7.37 -8.09
N TYR A 141 -0.52 6.33 -7.58
CA TYR A 141 -1.20 6.38 -6.29
C TYR A 141 -0.59 5.47 -5.22
N ILE A 142 0.16 4.44 -5.61
CA ILE A 142 0.70 3.48 -4.63
C ILE A 142 1.58 4.17 -3.58
N GLY A 143 2.40 5.14 -3.98
CA GLY A 143 3.24 5.92 -3.07
C GLY A 143 2.43 6.74 -2.07
N ASP A 144 1.37 7.41 -2.53
CA ASP A 144 0.51 8.24 -1.70
C ASP A 144 -0.34 7.42 -0.73
N ILE A 145 -0.89 6.28 -1.19
CA ILE A 145 -1.63 5.34 -0.34
C ILE A 145 -0.69 4.78 0.73
N LEU A 146 0.50 4.30 0.34
CA LEU A 146 1.49 3.78 1.26
C LEU A 146 1.89 4.85 2.29
N ALA A 147 2.22 6.07 1.85
CA ALA A 147 2.58 7.17 2.74
C ALA A 147 1.45 7.50 3.73
N CYS A 148 0.20 7.59 3.27
CA CYS A 148 -0.95 7.82 4.14
C CYS A 148 -1.12 6.70 5.17
N CYS A 149 -0.98 5.44 4.77
CA CYS A 149 -1.07 4.29 5.67
C CYS A 149 0.03 4.34 6.74
N LEU A 150 1.28 4.60 6.34
CA LEU A 150 2.40 4.68 7.27
C LEU A 150 2.27 5.83 8.27
N LEU A 151 1.87 7.03 7.80
CA LEU A 151 1.64 8.19 8.67
C LEU A 151 0.54 7.93 9.71
N GLU A 152 -0.45 7.13 9.34
CA GLU A 152 -1.52 6.73 10.25
C GLU A 152 -1.15 5.46 11.05
N ASN A 153 0.07 4.92 10.94
CA ASN A 153 0.50 3.64 11.53
C ASN A 153 -0.47 2.48 11.19
N PHE A 154 -0.73 2.33 9.89
CA PHE A 154 -1.48 1.24 9.31
C PHE A 154 -0.49 0.33 8.58
N ASP A 155 -0.33 -0.90 9.06
CA ASP A 155 0.74 -1.83 8.67
C ASP A 155 0.24 -3.03 7.85
N LYS A 156 -1.07 -3.22 7.70
CA LYS A 156 -1.67 -4.31 6.92
C LYS A 156 -1.90 -3.91 5.46
N ILE A 157 -0.80 -3.67 4.75
CA ILE A 157 -0.82 -3.20 3.36
C ILE A 157 -0.26 -4.30 2.46
N TYR A 158 -1.12 -4.93 1.67
CA TYR A 158 -0.78 -6.14 0.93
C TYR A 158 -0.78 -5.92 -0.57
N SER A 159 0.03 -6.72 -1.25
CA SER A 159 0.02 -6.86 -2.71
C SER A 159 0.12 -8.34 -3.08
N PHE A 160 -0.63 -8.75 -4.09
CA PHE A 160 -0.55 -10.09 -4.65
C PHE A 160 0.54 -10.14 -5.72
N GLU A 161 1.66 -10.75 -5.39
CA GLU A 161 2.82 -10.86 -6.27
C GLU A 161 2.89 -12.25 -6.91
N LEU A 162 3.03 -12.27 -8.24
CA LEU A 162 3.36 -13.49 -8.98
C LEU A 162 4.88 -13.70 -8.95
N LEU A 163 5.30 -14.90 -8.55
CA LEU A 163 6.69 -15.35 -8.56
C LEU A 163 7.07 -16.09 -9.86
N ILE A 164 6.13 -16.19 -10.79
CA ILE A 164 6.29 -16.78 -12.11
C ILE A 164 6.12 -15.73 -13.19
N THR A 165 6.64 -16.01 -14.39
CA THR A 165 6.36 -15.20 -15.58
C THR A 165 4.90 -15.42 -16.01
N PRO A 166 4.04 -14.40 -15.98
CA PRO A 166 2.64 -14.56 -16.33
C PRO A 166 2.46 -14.81 -17.83
N ASN A 167 1.57 -15.74 -18.18
CA ASN A 167 1.12 -15.94 -19.55
C ASN A 167 -0.18 -15.15 -19.80
N TYR A 168 -0.06 -13.99 -20.45
CA TYR A 168 -1.22 -13.11 -20.71
C TYR A 168 -2.13 -13.60 -21.84
N ASP A 169 -1.70 -14.56 -22.66
CA ASP A 169 -2.55 -15.17 -23.69
C ASP A 169 -3.57 -16.13 -23.08
N LYS A 170 -3.24 -16.70 -21.91
CA LYS A 170 -4.10 -17.61 -21.14
C LYS A 170 -4.26 -17.09 -19.70
N PRO A 171 -4.98 -15.98 -19.51
CA PRO A 171 -5.06 -15.30 -18.22
C PRO A 171 -5.68 -16.15 -17.10
N TRP A 172 -6.48 -17.16 -17.42
CA TRP A 172 -7.00 -18.09 -16.41
C TRP A 172 -5.89 -18.90 -15.70
N GLN A 173 -4.75 -19.13 -16.35
CA GLN A 173 -3.61 -19.87 -15.76
C GLN A 173 -2.81 -19.06 -14.73
N ILE A 174 -3.05 -17.75 -14.64
CA ILE A 174 -2.43 -16.87 -13.63
C ILE A 174 -3.42 -16.50 -12.51
N LEU A 175 -4.54 -17.23 -12.41
CA LEU A 175 -5.53 -17.05 -11.37
C LEU A 175 -5.28 -18.01 -10.20
N PHE A 176 -5.79 -17.62 -9.03
CA PHE A 176 -5.61 -18.28 -7.73
C PHE A 176 -5.80 -19.81 -7.72
N HIS A 177 -6.61 -20.36 -8.63
CA HIS A 177 -6.81 -21.80 -8.70
C HIS A 177 -5.58 -22.59 -9.17
N ASP A 178 -4.76 -22.00 -10.03
CA ASP A 178 -3.56 -22.61 -10.63
C ASP A 178 -2.25 -22.23 -9.93
N LEU A 179 -2.34 -21.43 -8.87
CA LEU A 179 -1.18 -20.90 -8.17
C LEU A 179 -1.00 -21.58 -6.81
N GLU A 180 0.22 -21.99 -6.52
CA GLU A 180 0.67 -22.47 -5.21
C GLU A 180 1.37 -21.35 -4.42
N GLU A 181 0.94 -21.15 -3.17
CA GLU A 181 1.49 -20.12 -2.29
C GLU A 181 2.95 -20.40 -1.94
N GLY A 182 3.77 -19.34 -1.91
CA GLY A 182 5.20 -19.42 -1.60
C GLY A 182 6.06 -19.89 -2.78
N LYS A 183 5.48 -20.61 -3.76
CA LYS A 183 6.17 -21.05 -4.98
C LYS A 183 5.83 -20.19 -6.20
N GLN A 184 4.54 -20.01 -6.49
CA GLN A 184 4.08 -19.29 -7.69
C GLN A 184 3.50 -17.92 -7.38
N TYR A 185 3.04 -17.70 -6.14
CA TYR A 185 2.59 -16.39 -5.69
C TYR A 185 2.91 -16.14 -4.22
N ARG A 186 2.89 -14.87 -3.82
CA ARG A 186 2.85 -14.45 -2.41
C ARG A 186 1.83 -13.33 -2.24
N TYR A 187 1.05 -13.40 -1.18
CA TYR A 187 0.28 -12.25 -0.71
C TYR A 187 1.11 -11.50 0.32
N LEU A 188 1.89 -10.55 -0.16
CA LEU A 188 3.00 -9.97 0.58
C LEU A 188 2.56 -8.69 1.28
N ASN A 189 2.82 -8.62 2.59
CA ASN A 189 2.74 -7.34 3.30
C ASN A 189 3.94 -6.47 2.92
N ILE A 190 3.68 -5.33 2.28
CA ILE A 190 4.70 -4.44 1.73
C ILE A 190 5.63 -3.93 2.83
N VAL A 191 5.09 -3.65 4.03
CA VAL A 191 5.88 -3.10 5.14
C VAL A 191 6.79 -4.15 5.81
N GLU A 192 6.54 -5.44 5.56
CA GLU A 192 7.34 -6.54 6.10
C GLU A 192 8.50 -6.93 5.18
N THR A 193 8.59 -6.33 3.99
CA THR A 193 9.65 -6.66 3.04
C THR A 193 11.02 -6.20 3.54
N PRO A 194 12.11 -6.95 3.26
CA PRO A 194 13.47 -6.54 3.65
C PRO A 194 13.88 -5.18 3.08
N ILE A 195 13.43 -4.88 1.86
CA ILE A 195 13.69 -3.59 1.19
C ILE A 195 13.04 -2.45 1.97
N PHE A 196 11.76 -2.62 2.36
CA PHE A 196 11.06 -1.62 3.15
C PHE A 196 11.72 -1.41 4.52
N GLN A 197 12.01 -2.49 5.25
CA GLN A 197 12.65 -2.43 6.57
C GLN A 197 14.03 -1.75 6.52
N THR A 198 14.83 -2.07 5.49
CA THR A 198 16.15 -1.42 5.28
C THR A 198 15.98 0.06 4.97
N SER A 199 15.02 0.40 4.10
CA SER A 199 14.72 1.80 3.77
C SER A 199 14.27 2.59 5.00
N CYS A 200 13.43 2.02 5.87
CA CYS A 200 13.03 2.64 7.14
C CYS A 200 14.24 2.88 8.05
N LYS A 201 15.13 1.90 8.19
CA LYS A 201 16.36 2.05 8.99
C LYS A 201 17.24 3.17 8.43
N ASP A 202 17.43 3.23 7.12
CA ASP A 202 18.26 4.25 6.46
C ASP A 202 17.67 5.66 6.64
N ILE A 203 16.34 5.79 6.54
CA ILE A 203 15.65 7.06 6.81
C ILE A 203 15.84 7.47 8.27
N LEU A 204 15.69 6.55 9.22
CA LEU A 204 15.91 6.83 10.65
C LEU A 204 17.36 7.24 10.91
N ILE A 205 18.34 6.55 10.33
CA ILE A 205 19.76 6.89 10.47
C ILE A 205 20.06 8.27 9.90
N ARG A 206 19.46 8.64 8.75
CA ARG A 206 19.65 9.97 8.15
C ARG A 206 18.95 11.09 8.92
N THR A 207 17.83 10.80 9.58
CA THR A 207 17.04 11.79 10.33
C THR A 207 17.47 11.94 11.79
N THR A 208 18.16 10.94 12.36
CA THR A 208 18.66 10.99 13.74
C THR A 208 19.67 12.13 13.97
N PRO A 209 20.64 12.40 13.08
CA PRO A 209 21.52 13.57 13.20
C PRO A 209 20.74 14.89 13.22
N LEU A 210 19.65 14.99 12.45
CA LEU A 210 18.80 16.19 12.45
C LEU A 210 18.08 16.35 13.80
N LEU A 211 17.50 15.27 14.33
CA LEU A 211 16.84 15.30 15.65
C LEU A 211 17.85 15.66 16.75
N LEU A 212 19.03 15.03 16.76
CA LEU A 212 20.11 15.34 17.69
C LEU A 212 20.59 16.79 17.54
N SER A 213 20.66 17.31 16.32
CA SER A 213 21.00 18.70 16.06
C SER A 213 19.95 19.65 16.63
N ILE A 214 18.65 19.35 16.48
CA ILE A 214 17.56 20.16 17.02
C ILE A 214 17.62 20.16 18.56
N VAL A 215 17.73 18.99 19.18
CA VAL A 215 17.82 18.86 20.65
C VAL A 215 19.09 19.52 21.18
N GLY A 216 20.23 19.30 20.54
CA GLY A 216 21.51 19.92 20.90
C GLY A 216 21.46 21.44 20.78
N THR A 217 20.83 21.97 19.74
CA THR A 217 20.63 23.42 19.57
C THR A 217 19.75 23.98 20.69
N ALA A 218 18.64 23.33 21.01
CA ALA A 218 17.77 23.75 22.09
C ALA A 218 18.48 23.78 23.45
N LEU A 219 19.26 22.73 23.77
CA LEU A 219 20.07 22.65 24.98
C LEU A 219 21.14 23.74 25.02
N PHE A 220 21.82 23.99 23.89
CA PHE A 220 22.84 25.03 23.80
C PHE A 220 22.26 26.42 24.03
N VAL A 221 21.11 26.74 23.42
CA VAL A 221 20.40 28.01 23.64
C VAL A 221 19.98 28.17 25.11
N LEU A 222 19.42 27.12 25.72
CA LEU A 222 19.04 27.14 27.14
C LEU A 222 20.23 27.38 28.06
N LEU A 223 21.36 26.68 27.83
CA LEU A 223 22.60 26.88 28.59
C LEU A 223 23.15 28.30 28.41
N THR A 224 23.11 28.82 27.18
CA THR A 224 23.55 30.19 26.88
C THR A 224 22.70 31.20 27.63
N LEU A 225 21.37 31.05 27.61
CA LEU A 225 20.45 31.93 28.33
C LEU A 225 20.66 31.86 29.85
N ALA A 226 20.79 30.66 30.40
CA ALA A 226 21.04 30.46 31.83
C ALA A 226 22.38 31.08 32.26
N ALA A 227 23.46 30.83 31.51
CA ALA A 227 24.78 31.41 31.78
C ALA A 227 24.74 32.95 31.68
N THR A 228 24.04 33.49 30.68
CA THR A 228 23.87 34.93 30.50
C THR A 228 23.11 35.56 31.66
N PHE A 229 22.05 34.90 32.14
CA PHE A 229 21.24 35.38 33.26
C PHE A 229 21.98 35.31 34.59
N MET A 230 22.73 34.24 34.85
CA MET A 230 23.42 34.03 36.13
C MET A 230 24.76 34.76 36.23
N LEU A 231 25.52 34.85 35.13
CA LEU A 231 26.90 35.36 35.12
C LEU A 231 27.03 36.74 34.45
N GLY A 232 25.97 37.21 33.79
CA GLY A 232 25.96 38.47 33.04
C GLY A 232 26.62 38.36 31.66
N ASN A 233 26.34 39.35 30.81
CA ASN A 233 26.82 39.38 29.41
C ASN A 233 28.34 39.50 29.27
N ASN A 234 29.03 40.03 30.28
CA ASN A 234 30.48 40.28 30.22
C ASN A 234 31.32 39.14 30.77
N SER A 235 30.71 38.03 31.19
CA SER A 235 31.48 36.88 31.67
C SER A 235 32.25 36.23 30.52
N SER A 236 33.47 35.76 30.79
CA SER A 236 34.29 35.04 29.80
C SER A 236 33.59 33.77 29.27
N ILE A 237 32.70 33.18 30.08
CA ILE A 237 31.89 32.02 29.71
C ILE A 237 30.84 32.42 28.67
N THR A 238 30.12 33.53 28.88
CA THR A 238 29.12 34.04 27.93
C THR A 238 29.77 34.40 26.58
N GLN A 239 30.96 35.00 26.61
CA GLN A 239 31.71 35.35 25.40
C GLN A 239 32.20 34.12 24.63
N ALA A 240 32.71 33.09 25.33
CA ALA A 240 33.14 31.84 24.72
C ALA A 240 31.97 31.12 24.04
N ILE A 241 30.82 31.03 24.70
CA ILE A 241 29.61 30.44 24.16
C ILE A 241 29.13 31.20 22.91
N SER A 242 29.14 32.54 22.95
CA SER A 242 28.76 33.37 21.80
C SER A 242 29.70 33.15 20.60
N ALA A 243 31.01 33.10 20.81
CA ALA A 243 31.99 32.87 19.74
C ALA A 243 31.82 31.50 19.08
N VAL A 244 31.60 30.45 19.87
CA VAL A 244 31.31 29.09 19.36
C VAL A 244 30.01 29.08 18.56
N GLY A 245 28.96 29.73 19.08
CA GLY A 245 27.67 29.84 18.38
C GLY A 245 27.79 30.55 17.04
N THR A 246 28.53 31.66 16.96
CA THR A 246 28.78 32.39 15.71
C THR A 246 29.59 31.56 14.72
N ALA A 247 30.66 30.89 15.17
CA ALA A 247 31.47 30.04 14.30
C ALA A 247 30.64 28.89 13.70
N LEU A 248 29.83 28.22 14.53
CA LEU A 248 28.90 27.17 14.06
C LEU A 248 27.84 27.72 13.10
N GLY A 249 27.32 28.92 13.36
CA GLY A 249 26.39 29.60 12.46
C GLY A 249 26.98 29.88 11.07
N ILE A 250 28.23 30.36 11.03
CA ILE A 250 28.96 30.59 9.77
C ILE A 250 29.21 29.28 9.03
N ILE A 251 29.64 28.23 9.73
CA ILE A 251 29.88 26.90 9.14
C ILE A 251 28.58 26.33 8.56
N SER A 252 27.46 26.43 9.30
CA SER A 252 26.14 26.01 8.79
C SER A 252 25.72 26.80 7.56
N PHE A 253 25.88 28.13 7.57
CA PHE A 253 25.56 28.97 6.41
C PHE A 253 26.41 28.58 5.19
N PHE A 254 27.71 28.33 5.40
CA PHE A 254 28.61 27.89 4.34
C PHE A 254 28.19 26.52 3.76
N LEU A 255 27.86 25.54 4.61
CA LEU A 255 27.44 24.21 4.15
C LEU A 255 26.08 24.20 3.44
N ILE A 256 25.17 25.13 3.78
CA ILE A 256 23.89 25.29 3.08
C ILE A 256 24.09 25.88 1.68
N TYR A 257 24.96 26.89 1.54
CA TYR A 257 25.23 27.55 0.24
C TYR A 257 26.22 26.78 -0.64
N PHE A 258 27.09 25.98 -0.04
CA PHE A 258 28.09 25.15 -0.71
C PHE A 258 27.96 23.69 -0.23
N PRO A 259 26.88 22.99 -0.60
CA PRO A 259 26.69 21.61 -0.17
C PRO A 259 27.82 20.74 -0.69
N VAL A 260 28.44 19.98 0.21
CA VAL A 260 29.47 18.99 -0.14
C VAL A 260 28.81 17.94 -1.03
N ARG A 261 29.01 18.06 -2.35
CA ARG A 261 28.58 17.04 -3.31
C ARG A 261 29.56 15.88 -3.17
N GLY A 262 29.09 14.77 -2.62
CA GLY A 262 29.85 13.52 -2.60
C GLY A 262 30.10 13.04 -4.03
N ASN A 263 31.34 12.67 -4.33
CA ASN A 263 31.71 11.86 -5.49
C ASN A 263 31.30 10.41 -5.25
#